data_AF-A0A2N5J660-F1
#
_entry.id   AF-A0A2N5J660-F1
#
_cell.length_a   1.000
_cell.length_b   1.000
_cell.length_c   1.000
_cell.angle_alpha   90.00
_cell.angle_beta   90.00
_cell.angle_gamma   90.00
#
_symmetry.space_group_name_H-M   'P 1'
#
loop_
_entity.id
_entity.type
_entity.pdbx_description
1 polymer ?
#
loop_
_entity_poly.entity_id
_entity_poly.type
_entity_poly.pdbx_seq_one_letter_code
_entity_poly.pdbx_strand_id
1 'polypeptide(L)'
;MICPHCNAANQPNAKFCALCGQPIAAQTTSPQSTQTMPTMQPTQPAYASYDAAYGTAHTAPQQTQSAYATTQPTYATTQPAPAGITDDDFDRLNRTWTLKQVLLERGLFPFIFGIVGCLFIISSLPIIQIITFIPAFLVSLLVGTILMRIWLTLTKATHAEPEIVEYCRRSGIDPHELTRPVWYAQYGTIIGFFALGFIGYGIMMATGNVPLSFIAYPIAWLLIRALNKYMFAHTQANTITIAAVQAGCCDGLFHDEGEKTATLKRLESRNYGTVRAALDAARSSRSFTKLGVIGGAITAVGAFLLFRPVDKAVQDEIRLHRDPYNVMVEQMDRDRRNRR
;
A
#
# COMPACT_ATOMS: atom_id res chain seq x y z
N MET A 1 5.39 -24.56 -24.55
CA MET A 1 5.29 -25.99 -24.20
C MET A 1 4.12 -26.19 -23.25
N ILE A 2 3.38 -27.30 -23.32
CA ILE A 2 2.24 -27.59 -22.43
C ILE A 2 2.73 -28.41 -21.23
N CYS A 3 2.36 -28.03 -20.01
CA CYS A 3 2.72 -28.81 -18.82
C CYS A 3 1.97 -30.15 -18.82
N PRO A 4 2.66 -31.30 -18.72
CA PRO A 4 1.99 -32.61 -18.75
C PRO A 4 1.17 -32.91 -17.49
N HIS A 5 1.36 -32.16 -16.41
CA HIS A 5 0.66 -32.37 -15.13
C HIS A 5 -0.64 -31.58 -15.01
N CYS A 6 -0.73 -30.38 -15.61
CA CYS A 6 -1.88 -29.48 -15.43
C CYS A 6 -2.38 -28.83 -16.73
N ASN A 7 -1.80 -29.17 -17.88
CA ASN A 7 -2.09 -28.59 -19.20
C ASN A 7 -1.89 -27.06 -19.33
N ALA A 8 -1.27 -26.40 -18.36
CA ALA A 8 -0.94 -24.98 -18.47
C ALA A 8 0.12 -24.73 -19.56
N ALA A 9 -0.08 -23.68 -20.36
CA ALA A 9 0.89 -23.19 -21.33
C ALA A 9 2.08 -22.53 -20.60
N ASN A 10 3.30 -22.96 -20.94
CA ASN A 10 4.54 -22.45 -20.37
C ASN A 10 5.51 -21.98 -21.46
N GLN A 11 6.44 -21.09 -21.10
CA GLN A 11 7.50 -20.66 -22.01
C GLN A 11 8.33 -21.87 -22.49
N PRO A 12 8.81 -21.86 -23.74
CA PRO A 12 9.48 -23.04 -24.35
C PRO A 12 10.74 -23.50 -23.60
N ASN A 13 11.37 -22.64 -22.80
CA ASN A 13 12.55 -22.95 -21.99
C ASN A 13 12.26 -23.01 -20.48
N ALA A 14 10.99 -23.07 -20.08
CA ALA A 14 10.61 -23.12 -18.66
C ALA A 14 10.96 -24.49 -18.05
N LYS A 15 11.81 -24.50 -17.01
CA LYS A 15 12.17 -25.72 -16.29
C LYS A 15 11.04 -26.24 -15.38
N PHE A 16 10.17 -25.33 -14.93
CA PHE A 16 9.04 -25.61 -14.03
C PHE A 16 7.77 -24.94 -14.54
N CYS A 17 6.61 -25.54 -14.24
CA CYS A 17 5.32 -24.97 -14.58
C CYS A 17 5.00 -23.75 -13.72
N ALA A 18 4.66 -22.63 -14.35
CA ALA A 18 4.26 -21.40 -13.66
C ALA A 18 2.95 -21.54 -12.86
N LEU A 19 2.10 -22.51 -13.23
CA LEU A 19 0.81 -22.73 -12.56
C LEU A 19 0.91 -23.73 -11.40
N CYS A 20 1.53 -24.90 -11.61
CA CYS A 20 1.54 -25.98 -10.62
C CYS A 20 2.90 -26.27 -9.96
N GLY A 21 3.98 -25.60 -10.40
CA GLY A 21 5.33 -25.77 -9.85
C GLY A 21 6.04 -27.08 -10.20
N GLN A 22 5.38 -28.04 -10.85
CA GLN A 22 6.01 -29.30 -11.26
C GLN A 22 7.02 -29.10 -12.40
N PRO A 23 8.12 -29.89 -12.45
CA PRO A 23 9.12 -29.78 -13.50
C PRO A 23 8.52 -30.15 -14.86
N ILE A 24 8.87 -29.38 -15.88
CA ILE A 24 8.48 -29.70 -17.25
C ILE A 24 9.64 -30.48 -17.85
N ALA A 25 9.46 -31.79 -18.05
CA ALA A 25 10.51 -32.66 -18.56
C ALA A 25 11.11 -32.08 -19.84
N ALA A 26 12.35 -31.63 -19.75
CA ALA A 26 13.07 -31.05 -20.87
C ALA A 26 13.28 -32.15 -21.91
N GLN A 27 12.69 -32.01 -23.10
CA GLN A 27 13.06 -32.82 -24.24
C GLN A 27 14.51 -32.47 -24.58
N THR A 28 15.43 -33.37 -24.22
CA THR A 28 16.82 -33.38 -24.67
C THR A 28 16.85 -33.60 -26.17
N THR A 29 16.79 -32.54 -26.96
CA THR A 29 17.40 -32.49 -28.29
C THR A 29 18.79 -31.88 -28.14
N SER A 30 19.77 -32.74 -27.83
CA SER A 30 21.18 -32.42 -28.02
C SER A 30 21.56 -32.63 -29.48
N PRO A 31 22.07 -31.61 -30.20
CA PRO A 31 23.13 -31.82 -31.16
C PRO A 31 24.46 -31.78 -30.40
N GLN A 32 25.09 -32.95 -30.32
CA GLN A 32 26.45 -33.16 -29.87
C GLN A 32 27.40 -32.25 -30.67
N SER A 33 27.92 -31.20 -30.02
CA SER A 33 29.01 -30.37 -30.56
C SER A 33 30.26 -30.58 -29.70
N THR A 34 31.23 -31.22 -30.33
CA THR A 34 32.58 -31.47 -29.86
C THR A 34 33.26 -30.16 -29.47
N GLN A 35 33.56 -29.97 -28.19
CA GLN A 35 34.43 -28.89 -27.73
C GLN A 35 35.90 -29.33 -27.86
N THR A 36 36.59 -28.76 -28.84
CA THR A 36 38.05 -28.68 -28.87
C THR A 36 38.44 -27.41 -28.12
N MET A 37 39.22 -27.54 -27.04
CA MET A 37 39.81 -26.39 -26.34
C MET A 37 40.86 -25.70 -27.21
N PRO A 38 40.94 -24.36 -27.18
CA PRO A 38 42.21 -23.66 -27.34
C PRO A 38 42.66 -23.04 -26.02
N THR A 39 43.93 -23.30 -25.73
CA THR A 39 44.84 -22.72 -24.75
C THR A 39 44.69 -21.21 -24.56
N MET A 40 44.66 -20.78 -23.30
CA MET A 40 44.80 -19.38 -22.88
C MET A 40 46.23 -18.88 -23.10
N GLN A 41 46.38 -17.72 -23.76
CA GLN A 41 47.61 -16.93 -23.77
C GLN A 41 47.28 -15.51 -23.28
N PRO A 42 48.01 -14.96 -22.30
CA PRO A 42 47.79 -13.60 -21.83
C PRO A 42 48.63 -12.59 -22.63
N THR A 43 47.99 -11.57 -23.20
CA THR A 43 48.69 -10.44 -23.83
C THR A 43 48.37 -9.15 -23.08
N GLN A 44 49.44 -8.47 -22.65
CA GLN A 44 49.47 -7.17 -21.97
C GLN A 44 48.76 -6.05 -22.75
N PRO A 45 48.28 -4.99 -22.06
CA PRO A 45 47.84 -3.77 -22.72
C PRO A 45 49.03 -2.87 -23.08
N ALA A 46 49.10 -2.48 -24.35
CA ALA A 46 49.96 -1.40 -24.83
C ALA A 46 49.28 -0.05 -24.55
N TYR A 47 50.06 0.86 -23.97
CA TYR A 47 49.78 2.28 -23.81
C TYR A 47 49.68 2.94 -25.18
N ALA A 48 48.57 3.63 -25.45
CA ALA A 48 48.44 4.52 -26.60
C ALA A 48 48.43 5.96 -26.09
N SER A 49 49.39 6.72 -26.64
CA SER A 49 49.65 8.11 -26.39
C SER A 49 48.49 9.01 -26.83
N TYR A 50 48.34 10.10 -26.09
CA TYR A 50 47.55 11.25 -26.44
C TYR A 50 48.24 12.01 -27.57
N ASP A 51 47.52 12.27 -28.66
CA ASP A 51 47.83 13.41 -29.53
C ASP A 51 46.55 14.19 -29.80
N ALA A 52 46.67 15.49 -29.52
CA ALA A 52 45.66 16.50 -29.69
C ALA A 52 45.62 16.94 -31.16
N ALA A 53 44.43 16.97 -31.75
CA ALA A 53 44.15 17.78 -32.93
C ALA A 53 42.72 18.32 -32.86
N TYR A 54 42.66 19.65 -32.78
CA TYR A 54 41.47 20.49 -32.86
C TYR A 54 40.67 20.23 -34.14
N GLY A 55 39.33 20.21 -34.04
CA GLY A 55 38.49 20.43 -35.22
C GLY A 55 37.05 19.94 -35.15
N THR A 56 36.14 20.87 -34.84
CA THR A 56 34.80 21.03 -35.46
C THR A 56 33.63 20.05 -35.22
N ALA A 57 32.47 20.69 -35.02
CA ALA A 57 31.08 20.25 -35.15
C ALA A 57 30.47 19.45 -33.98
N HIS A 58 29.76 20.17 -33.11
CA HIS A 58 28.76 19.63 -32.20
C HIS A 58 27.54 19.11 -32.99
N THR A 59 27.50 17.81 -33.25
CA THR A 59 26.24 17.11 -33.52
C THR A 59 25.75 16.54 -32.18
N ALA A 60 24.53 16.92 -31.78
CA ALA A 60 23.92 16.45 -30.55
C ALA A 60 23.87 14.92 -30.52
N PRO A 61 24.28 14.26 -29.41
CA PRO A 61 24.14 12.81 -29.30
C PRO A 61 22.65 12.46 -29.31
N GLN A 62 22.21 11.75 -30.35
CA GLN A 62 20.98 10.99 -30.31
C GLN A 62 21.06 10.07 -29.08
N GLN A 63 20.17 10.32 -28.11
CA GLN A 63 19.93 9.38 -27.03
C GLN A 63 19.50 8.06 -27.65
N THR A 64 20.41 7.09 -27.62
CA THR A 64 20.13 5.69 -27.90
C THR A 64 19.06 5.26 -26.91
N GLN A 65 17.81 5.20 -27.36
CA GLN A 65 16.71 4.62 -26.61
C GLN A 65 17.13 3.19 -26.28
N SER A 66 17.50 3.01 -25.02
CA SER A 66 17.77 1.69 -24.47
C SER A 66 16.45 0.94 -24.54
N ALA A 67 16.33 0.05 -25.52
CA ALA A 67 15.23 -0.89 -25.65
C ALA A 67 15.30 -1.84 -24.46
N TYR A 68 14.83 -1.38 -23.30
CA TYR A 68 14.46 -2.29 -22.23
C TYR A 68 13.33 -3.14 -22.80
N ALA A 69 13.64 -4.41 -23.03
CA ALA A 69 12.65 -5.43 -23.31
C ALA A 69 11.74 -5.53 -22.08
N THR A 70 10.73 -4.65 -22.02
CA THR A 70 9.62 -4.81 -21.11
C THR A 70 8.88 -6.04 -21.59
N THR A 71 9.25 -7.21 -21.05
CA THR A 71 8.42 -8.40 -21.12
C THR A 71 7.13 -8.07 -20.37
N GLN A 72 6.17 -7.48 -21.09
CA GLN A 72 4.81 -7.44 -20.61
C GLN A 72 4.43 -8.89 -20.34
N PRO A 73 3.93 -9.23 -19.14
CA PRO A 73 3.37 -10.55 -18.91
C PRO A 73 2.31 -10.76 -19.98
N THR A 74 2.61 -11.64 -20.94
CA THR A 74 1.66 -12.08 -21.94
C THR A 74 0.71 -12.96 -21.17
N TYR A 75 -0.33 -12.35 -20.61
CA TYR A 75 -1.47 -13.10 -20.10
C TYR A 75 -1.95 -13.91 -21.28
N ALA A 76 -1.86 -15.24 -21.18
CA ALA A 76 -2.37 -16.14 -22.20
C ALA A 76 -3.89 -15.96 -22.22
N THR A 77 -4.36 -15.01 -23.01
CA THR A 77 -5.76 -14.70 -23.26
C THR A 77 -6.33 -15.84 -24.09
N THR A 78 -6.63 -16.96 -23.45
CA THR A 78 -7.30 -18.08 -24.11
C THR A 78 -8.11 -18.91 -23.12
N GLN A 79 -8.61 -18.30 -22.05
CA GLN A 79 -9.89 -18.78 -21.52
C GLN A 79 -10.98 -18.09 -22.34
N PRO A 80 -11.77 -18.81 -23.15
CA PRO A 80 -12.92 -18.23 -23.80
C PRO A 80 -13.80 -17.61 -22.71
N ALA A 81 -14.16 -16.34 -22.90
CA ALA A 81 -15.07 -15.64 -22.01
C ALA A 81 -16.25 -16.57 -21.69
N PRO A 82 -16.65 -16.73 -20.42
CA PRO A 82 -17.73 -17.63 -20.05
C PRO A 82 -18.94 -17.32 -20.93
N ALA A 83 -19.25 -18.25 -21.84
CA ALA A 83 -20.23 -18.02 -22.87
C ALA A 83 -21.60 -17.82 -22.20
N GLY A 84 -22.12 -16.58 -22.24
CA GLY A 84 -23.50 -16.28 -21.86
C GLY A 84 -23.73 -15.19 -20.82
N ILE A 85 -22.70 -14.50 -20.31
CA ILE A 85 -22.95 -13.30 -19.49
C ILE A 85 -23.19 -12.11 -20.42
N THR A 86 -24.38 -11.53 -20.37
CA THR A 86 -24.69 -10.31 -21.12
C THR A 86 -23.99 -9.10 -20.50
N ASP A 87 -23.76 -8.03 -21.27
CA ASP A 87 -23.16 -6.79 -20.75
C ASP A 87 -23.99 -6.22 -19.58
N ASP A 88 -25.31 -6.37 -19.64
CA ASP A 88 -26.24 -5.97 -18.58
C ASP A 88 -26.08 -6.81 -17.31
N ASP A 89 -25.87 -8.12 -17.45
CA ASP A 89 -25.60 -9.00 -16.31
C ASP A 89 -24.28 -8.65 -15.64
N PHE A 90 -23.26 -8.32 -16.43
CA PHE A 90 -21.95 -7.89 -15.94
C PHE A 90 -22.03 -6.57 -15.17
N ASP A 91 -22.74 -5.58 -15.72
CA ASP A 91 -22.99 -4.30 -15.06
C ASP A 91 -23.83 -4.46 -13.78
N ARG A 92 -24.81 -5.36 -13.81
CA ARG A 92 -25.62 -5.70 -12.65
C ARG A 92 -24.76 -6.33 -11.56
N LEU A 93 -23.92 -7.32 -11.89
CA LEU A 93 -22.97 -7.96 -10.96
C LEU A 93 -22.06 -6.92 -10.28
N ASN A 94 -21.52 -5.98 -11.05
CA ASN A 94 -20.66 -4.91 -10.53
C ASN A 94 -21.41 -3.86 -9.68
N ARG A 95 -22.74 -3.77 -9.76
CA ARG A 95 -23.55 -2.81 -8.97
C ARG A 95 -24.28 -3.47 -7.80
N THR A 96 -24.55 -4.76 -7.86
CA THR A 96 -25.32 -5.46 -6.83
C THR A 96 -24.43 -5.95 -5.70
N TRP A 97 -24.63 -5.39 -4.51
CA TRP A 97 -23.97 -5.84 -3.29
C TRP A 97 -24.83 -6.88 -2.58
N THR A 98 -24.36 -8.13 -2.55
CA THR A 98 -25.02 -9.17 -1.74
C THR A 98 -24.70 -8.97 -0.26
N LEU A 99 -25.63 -9.32 0.62
CA LEU A 99 -25.40 -9.20 2.07
C LEU A 99 -24.19 -10.02 2.51
N LYS A 100 -23.99 -11.20 1.91
CA LYS A 100 -22.83 -12.06 2.16
C LYS A 100 -21.52 -11.38 1.77
N GLN A 101 -21.46 -10.70 0.63
CA GLN A 101 -20.29 -9.90 0.22
C GLN A 101 -20.08 -8.74 1.18
N VAL A 102 -21.11 -7.96 1.52
CA VAL A 102 -20.94 -6.85 2.49
C VAL A 102 -20.48 -7.38 3.86
N LEU A 103 -21.00 -8.52 4.31
CA LEU A 103 -20.60 -9.10 5.59
C LEU A 103 -19.16 -9.64 5.55
N LEU A 104 -18.79 -10.43 4.53
CA LEU A 104 -17.46 -11.03 4.43
C LEU A 104 -16.38 -10.00 4.06
N GLU A 105 -16.72 -9.10 3.14
CA GLU A 105 -15.78 -8.15 2.56
C GLU A 105 -15.78 -6.83 3.31
N ARG A 106 -16.84 -6.45 4.04
CA ARG A 106 -16.89 -5.19 4.81
C ARG A 106 -17.13 -5.31 6.31
N GLY A 107 -17.82 -6.34 6.76
CA GLY A 107 -18.16 -6.55 8.16
C GLY A 107 -17.13 -7.39 8.93
N LEU A 108 -16.53 -8.41 8.29
CA LEU A 108 -15.84 -9.50 8.98
C LEU A 108 -14.58 -9.06 9.73
N PHE A 109 -13.79 -8.16 9.15
CA PHE A 109 -12.56 -7.69 9.79
C PHE A 109 -12.83 -6.74 10.97
N PRO A 110 -13.61 -5.65 10.81
CA PRO A 110 -14.06 -4.85 11.95
C PRO A 110 -14.77 -5.69 13.02
N PHE A 111 -15.46 -6.75 12.61
CA PHE A 111 -16.08 -7.72 13.50
C PHE A 111 -15.08 -8.54 14.31
N ILE A 112 -14.10 -9.18 13.67
CA ILE A 112 -13.06 -9.96 14.37
C ILE A 112 -12.28 -9.07 15.33
N PHE A 113 -11.92 -7.85 14.92
CA PHE A 113 -11.24 -6.89 15.80
C PHE A 113 -12.14 -6.36 16.92
N GLY A 114 -13.42 -6.14 16.62
CA GLY A 114 -14.44 -5.88 17.63
C GLY A 114 -14.49 -7.03 18.65
N ILE A 115 -14.53 -8.29 18.20
CA ILE A 115 -14.51 -9.46 19.09
C ILE A 115 -13.22 -9.51 19.93
N VAL A 116 -12.04 -9.40 19.32
CA VAL A 116 -10.76 -9.47 20.07
C VAL A 116 -10.67 -8.33 21.09
N GLY A 117 -11.05 -7.13 20.68
CA GLY A 117 -11.14 -5.97 21.55
C GLY A 117 -12.14 -6.15 22.68
N CYS A 118 -13.29 -6.73 22.37
CA CYS A 118 -14.31 -7.04 23.36
C CYS A 118 -13.87 -8.17 24.28
N LEU A 119 -13.19 -9.22 23.81
CA LEU A 119 -12.65 -10.29 24.64
C LEU A 119 -11.60 -9.75 25.63
N PHE A 120 -10.79 -8.77 25.21
CA PHE A 120 -9.87 -8.07 26.11
C PHE A 120 -10.61 -7.29 27.20
N ILE A 121 -11.66 -6.55 26.86
CA ILE A 121 -12.49 -5.82 27.83
C ILE A 121 -13.26 -6.80 28.73
N ILE A 122 -13.84 -7.85 28.15
CA ILE A 122 -14.64 -8.90 28.79
C ILE A 122 -13.84 -9.66 29.85
N SER A 123 -12.53 -9.83 29.69
CA SER A 123 -11.67 -10.43 30.71
C SER A 123 -11.74 -9.71 32.07
N SER A 124 -12.21 -8.45 32.08
CA SER A 124 -12.35 -7.60 33.26
C SER A 124 -13.81 -7.39 33.70
N LEU A 125 -14.80 -7.90 32.95
CA LEU A 125 -16.22 -7.66 33.22
C LEU A 125 -16.89 -8.86 33.94
N PRO A 126 -17.85 -8.61 34.85
CA PRO A 126 -18.65 -9.67 35.44
C PRO A 126 -19.49 -10.41 34.38
N ILE A 127 -19.70 -11.72 34.57
CA ILE A 127 -20.38 -12.64 33.61
C ILE A 127 -21.70 -12.07 33.06
N ILE A 128 -22.49 -11.38 33.89
CA ILE A 128 -23.77 -10.77 33.49
C ILE A 128 -23.60 -9.73 32.37
N GLN A 129 -22.50 -8.97 32.38
CA GLN A 129 -22.22 -8.00 31.34
C GLN A 129 -21.78 -8.67 30.03
N ILE A 130 -21.11 -9.82 30.10
CA ILE A 130 -20.77 -10.62 28.91
C ILE A 130 -22.04 -11.10 28.20
N ILE A 131 -23.00 -11.63 28.97
CA ILE A 131 -24.27 -12.17 28.45
C ILE A 131 -25.10 -11.09 27.77
N THR A 132 -25.10 -9.86 28.28
CA THR A 132 -25.84 -8.74 27.68
C THR A 132 -25.09 -8.09 26.52
N PHE A 133 -23.76 -8.10 26.56
CA PHE A 133 -22.92 -7.47 25.55
C PHE A 133 -22.89 -8.25 24.23
N ILE A 134 -22.76 -9.59 24.26
CA ILE A 134 -22.66 -10.40 23.03
C ILE A 134 -23.88 -10.18 22.10
N PRO A 135 -25.15 -10.27 22.58
CA PRO A 135 -26.31 -10.01 21.74
C PRO A 135 -26.35 -8.57 21.22
N ALA A 136 -26.04 -7.58 22.06
CA ALA A 136 -26.01 -6.17 21.66
C ALA A 136 -24.99 -5.93 20.54
N PHE A 137 -23.80 -6.50 20.67
CA PHE A 137 -22.74 -6.43 19.67
C PHE A 137 -23.18 -7.09 18.35
N LEU A 138 -23.73 -8.31 18.39
CA LEU A 138 -24.26 -9.00 17.20
C LEU A 138 -25.36 -8.19 16.50
N VAL A 139 -26.27 -7.58 17.26
CA VAL A 139 -27.31 -6.69 16.70
C VAL A 139 -26.68 -5.45 16.06
N SER A 140 -25.73 -4.78 16.72
CA SER A 140 -25.04 -3.61 16.16
C SER A 140 -24.33 -3.93 14.85
N LEU A 141 -23.72 -5.11 14.71
CA LEU A 141 -23.07 -5.53 13.46
C LEU A 141 -24.06 -5.79 12.35
N LEU A 142 -25.17 -6.46 12.66
CA LEU A 142 -26.23 -6.71 11.70
C LEU A 142 -26.79 -5.38 11.20
N VAL A 143 -27.11 -4.46 12.12
CA VAL A 143 -27.60 -3.11 11.81
C VAL A 143 -26.57 -2.33 10.98
N GLY A 144 -25.30 -2.31 11.39
CA GLY A 144 -24.23 -1.63 10.65
C GLY A 144 -24.02 -2.19 9.24
N THR A 145 -24.10 -3.51 9.07
CA THR A 145 -24.01 -4.17 7.76
C THR A 145 -25.19 -3.81 6.86
N ILE A 146 -26.41 -3.80 7.41
CA ILE A 146 -27.62 -3.40 6.69
C ILE A 146 -27.53 -1.92 6.28
N LEU A 147 -27.14 -1.02 7.19
CA LEU A 147 -26.97 0.41 6.90
C LEU A 147 -25.89 0.64 5.84
N MET A 148 -24.76 -0.06 5.91
CA MET A 148 -23.71 0.02 4.88
C MET A 148 -24.23 -0.46 3.52
N ARG A 149 -24.99 -1.56 3.48
CA ARG A 149 -25.62 -2.03 2.22
C ARG A 149 -26.61 -1.01 1.67
N ILE A 150 -27.46 -0.43 2.51
CA ILE A 150 -28.40 0.63 2.12
C ILE A 150 -27.62 1.80 1.54
N TRP A 151 -26.56 2.26 2.23
CA TRP A 151 -25.71 3.36 1.77
C TRP A 151 -25.09 3.05 0.39
N LEU A 152 -24.45 1.89 0.22
CA LEU A 152 -23.85 1.47 -1.05
C LEU A 152 -24.88 1.42 -2.20
N THR A 153 -26.10 1.00 -1.89
CA THR A 153 -27.20 0.95 -2.86
C THR A 153 -27.66 2.35 -3.23
N LEU A 154 -27.81 3.24 -2.25
CA LEU A 154 -28.23 4.64 -2.47
C LEU A 154 -27.19 5.45 -3.24
N THR A 155 -25.90 5.25 -2.94
CA THR A 155 -24.80 5.94 -3.64
C THR A 155 -24.48 5.32 -4.99
N LYS A 156 -25.11 4.19 -5.35
CA LYS A 156 -24.78 3.39 -6.55
C LYS A 156 -23.28 3.11 -6.65
N ALA A 157 -22.65 2.81 -5.51
CA ALA A 157 -21.21 2.54 -5.47
C ALA A 157 -20.92 1.24 -6.24
N THR A 158 -20.08 1.32 -7.27
CA THR A 158 -19.65 0.15 -8.06
C THR A 158 -18.52 -0.59 -7.35
N HIS A 159 -18.34 -1.87 -7.66
CA HIS A 159 -17.22 -2.65 -7.10
C HIS A 159 -15.88 -2.23 -7.74
N ALA A 160 -15.90 -1.97 -9.05
CA ALA A 160 -14.77 -1.43 -9.79
C ALA A 160 -15.10 -0.09 -10.45
N GLU A 161 -14.07 0.71 -10.74
CA GLU A 161 -14.18 1.88 -11.60
C GLU A 161 -14.70 1.46 -12.99
N PRO A 162 -15.63 2.20 -13.61
CA PRO A 162 -16.27 1.80 -14.88
C PRO A 162 -15.26 1.55 -16.00
N GLU A 163 -14.12 2.24 -15.99
CA GLU A 163 -13.04 2.09 -16.96
C GLU A 163 -12.32 0.74 -16.80
N ILE A 164 -12.21 0.23 -15.56
CA ILE A 164 -11.68 -1.10 -15.27
C ILE A 164 -12.69 -2.19 -15.67
N VAL A 165 -13.98 -1.94 -15.41
CA VAL A 165 -15.08 -2.85 -15.81
C VAL A 165 -15.09 -3.05 -17.32
N GLU A 166 -14.92 -1.97 -18.09
CA GLU A 166 -14.81 -2.01 -19.55
C GLU A 166 -13.60 -2.84 -20.01
N TYR A 167 -12.45 -2.65 -19.38
CA TYR A 167 -11.26 -3.46 -19.67
C TYR A 167 -11.48 -4.94 -19.37
N CYS A 168 -12.08 -5.26 -18.22
CA CYS A 168 -12.41 -6.63 -17.82
C CYS A 168 -13.38 -7.27 -18.81
N ARG A 169 -14.39 -6.53 -19.27
CA ARG A 169 -15.35 -6.97 -20.30
C ARG A 169 -14.64 -7.33 -21.60
N ARG A 170 -13.78 -6.44 -22.11
CA ARG A 170 -13.00 -6.68 -23.34
C ARG A 170 -12.03 -7.85 -23.21
N SER A 171 -11.51 -8.05 -22.01
CA SER A 171 -10.50 -9.09 -21.73
C SER A 171 -11.12 -10.43 -21.30
N GLY A 172 -12.45 -10.50 -21.12
CA GLY A 172 -13.14 -11.69 -20.60
C GLY A 172 -12.75 -12.06 -19.16
N ILE A 173 -12.34 -11.09 -18.35
CA ILE A 173 -11.89 -11.31 -16.96
C ILE A 173 -13.04 -10.98 -16.00
N ASP A 174 -13.26 -11.83 -14.99
CA ASP A 174 -14.23 -11.55 -13.93
C ASP A 174 -13.74 -10.40 -13.02
N PRO A 175 -14.47 -9.28 -12.92
CA PRO A 175 -14.09 -8.13 -12.09
C PRO A 175 -14.13 -8.44 -10.58
N HIS A 176 -14.83 -9.49 -10.14
CA HIS A 176 -14.89 -9.86 -8.73
C HIS A 176 -13.57 -10.43 -8.21
N GLU A 177 -12.88 -11.26 -8.99
CA GLU A 177 -11.56 -11.81 -8.61
C GLU A 177 -10.52 -10.70 -8.42
N LEU A 178 -10.67 -9.66 -9.22
CA LEU A 178 -9.82 -8.50 -9.34
C LEU A 178 -9.96 -7.48 -8.21
N THR A 179 -11.19 -7.26 -7.76
CA THR A 179 -11.50 -6.22 -6.76
C THR A 179 -11.29 -6.73 -5.34
N ARG A 180 -11.45 -8.03 -5.08
CA ARG A 180 -11.26 -8.69 -3.77
C ARG A 180 -10.01 -8.20 -3.00
N PRO A 181 -8.83 -8.05 -3.62
CA PRO A 181 -7.61 -7.63 -2.94
C PRO A 181 -7.57 -6.13 -2.56
N VAL A 182 -8.18 -5.25 -3.37
CA VAL A 182 -8.19 -3.79 -3.14
C VAL A 182 -8.95 -3.46 -1.86
N TRP A 183 -10.00 -4.22 -1.57
CA TRP A 183 -10.82 -4.04 -0.38
C TRP A 183 -10.04 -4.30 0.92
N TYR A 184 -9.17 -5.32 0.96
CA TYR A 184 -8.37 -5.63 2.15
C TYR A 184 -7.44 -4.49 2.58
N ALA A 185 -7.00 -3.66 1.64
CA ALA A 185 -6.16 -2.49 1.97
C ALA A 185 -6.96 -1.37 2.67
N GLN A 186 -8.24 -1.19 2.36
CA GLN A 186 -9.09 -0.27 3.12
C GLN A 186 -9.30 -0.77 4.56
N TYR A 187 -9.48 -2.09 4.75
CA TYR A 187 -9.57 -2.66 6.10
C TYR A 187 -8.27 -2.55 6.88
N GLY A 188 -7.10 -2.71 6.25
CA GLY A 188 -5.82 -2.51 6.92
C GLY A 188 -5.73 -1.15 7.64
N THR A 189 -6.32 -0.12 7.04
CA THR A 189 -6.39 1.22 7.63
C THR A 189 -7.30 1.27 8.85
N ILE A 190 -8.52 0.74 8.73
CA ILE A 190 -9.50 0.72 9.83
C ILE A 190 -8.99 -0.15 10.99
N ILE A 191 -8.51 -1.37 10.67
CA ILE A 191 -7.89 -2.30 11.62
C ILE A 191 -6.75 -1.62 12.36
N GLY A 192 -5.89 -0.92 11.62
CA GLY A 192 -4.79 -0.19 12.21
C GLY A 192 -5.22 0.88 13.20
N PHE A 193 -6.27 1.64 12.91
CA PHE A 193 -6.83 2.62 13.84
C PHE A 193 -7.42 1.96 15.10
N PHE A 194 -8.09 0.83 14.96
CA PHE A 194 -8.59 0.08 16.13
C PHE A 194 -7.46 -0.52 16.95
N ALA A 195 -6.49 -1.19 16.32
CA ALA A 195 -5.30 -1.71 16.98
C ALA A 195 -4.55 -0.60 17.73
N LEU A 196 -4.51 0.61 17.14
CA LEU A 196 -4.00 1.82 17.78
C LEU A 196 -4.74 2.20 19.05
N GLY A 197 -6.08 2.26 18.97
CA GLY A 197 -6.91 2.54 20.13
C GLY A 197 -6.67 1.54 21.25
N PHE A 198 -6.56 0.25 20.92
CA PHE A 198 -6.29 -0.82 21.89
C PHE A 198 -4.90 -0.75 22.50
N ILE A 199 -3.85 -0.59 21.68
CA ILE A 199 -2.47 -0.47 22.17
C ILE A 199 -2.33 0.80 23.02
N GLY A 200 -2.88 1.93 22.55
CA GLY A 200 -2.88 3.19 23.29
C GLY A 200 -3.60 3.07 24.63
N TYR A 201 -4.77 2.46 24.66
CA TYR A 201 -5.52 2.20 25.89
C TYR A 201 -4.78 1.24 26.82
N GLY A 202 -4.19 0.16 26.31
CA GLY A 202 -3.42 -0.80 27.10
C GLY A 202 -2.18 -0.16 27.75
N ILE A 203 -1.44 0.67 27.00
CA ILE A 203 -0.30 1.43 27.54
C ILE A 203 -0.77 2.44 28.60
N MET A 204 -1.90 3.12 28.36
CA MET A 204 -2.49 4.05 29.33
C MET A 204 -2.81 3.34 30.65
N MET A 205 -3.43 2.15 30.58
CA MET A 205 -3.76 1.35 31.77
C MET A 205 -2.52 0.81 32.48
N ALA A 206 -1.49 0.39 31.73
CA ALA A 206 -0.28 -0.20 32.32
C ALA A 206 0.66 0.83 32.95
N THR A 207 0.73 2.04 32.40
CA THR A 207 1.71 3.06 32.84
C THR A 207 1.09 4.18 33.66
N GLY A 208 -0.25 4.29 33.69
CA GLY A 208 -0.97 5.42 34.28
C GLY A 208 -0.72 6.75 33.56
N ASN A 209 0.03 6.75 32.45
CA ASN A 209 0.57 7.93 31.82
C ASN A 209 -0.01 8.13 30.41
N VAL A 210 -0.80 9.20 30.26
CA VAL A 210 -1.39 9.64 28.99
C VAL A 210 -0.37 9.95 27.88
N PRO A 211 0.85 10.51 28.12
CA PRO A 211 1.68 11.03 27.03
C PRO A 211 2.25 9.95 26.08
N LEU A 212 2.39 8.70 26.51
CA LEU A 212 2.88 7.61 25.66
C LEU A 212 1.92 7.23 24.53
N SER A 213 0.61 7.45 24.72
CA SER A 213 -0.41 7.18 23.69
C SER A 213 -0.23 8.06 22.44
N PHE A 214 0.29 9.28 22.61
CA PHE A 214 0.58 10.19 21.50
C PHE A 214 1.76 9.73 20.65
N ILE A 215 2.72 8.98 21.22
CA ILE A 215 3.86 8.41 20.47
C ILE A 215 3.44 7.13 19.72
N ALA A 216 2.48 6.37 20.26
CA ALA A 216 1.96 5.17 19.60
C ALA A 216 1.24 5.52 18.27
N TYR A 217 0.51 6.64 18.22
CA TYR A 217 -0.23 7.09 17.04
C TYR A 217 0.60 7.21 15.76
N PRO A 218 1.70 7.99 15.70
CA PRO A 218 2.52 8.11 14.49
C PRO A 218 3.20 6.80 14.09
N ILE A 219 3.66 6.00 15.07
CA ILE A 219 4.30 4.70 14.79
C ILE A 219 3.31 3.76 14.09
N ALA A 220 2.10 3.65 14.62
CA ALA A 220 1.11 2.78 14.01
C ALA A 220 0.53 3.36 12.72
N TRP A 221 0.41 4.68 12.56
CA TRP A 221 0.12 5.28 11.26
C TRP A 221 1.18 4.90 10.20
N LEU A 222 2.47 4.93 10.56
CA LEU A 222 3.54 4.46 9.68
C LEU A 222 3.43 2.96 9.36
N LEU A 223 3.13 2.12 10.36
CA LEU A 223 2.92 0.68 10.17
C LEU A 223 1.73 0.40 9.24
N ILE A 224 0.61 1.09 9.42
CA ILE A 224 -0.58 1.01 8.55
C ILE A 224 -0.20 1.38 7.13
N ARG A 225 0.54 2.48 6.96
CA ARG A 225 0.99 2.93 5.64
C ARG A 225 1.91 1.90 4.98
N ALA A 226 2.81 1.29 5.75
CA ALA A 226 3.70 0.23 5.27
C ALA A 226 2.94 -1.05 4.90
N LEU A 227 1.99 -1.49 5.74
CA LEU A 227 1.12 -2.64 5.48
C LEU A 227 0.26 -2.43 4.25
N ASN A 228 -0.39 -1.27 4.12
CA ASN A 228 -1.16 -0.93 2.93
C ASN A 228 -0.27 -0.98 1.68
N LYS A 229 0.93 -0.39 1.73
CA LYS A 229 1.88 -0.45 0.63
C LYS A 229 2.29 -1.89 0.29
N TYR A 230 2.55 -2.71 1.30
CA TYR A 230 2.89 -4.12 1.11
C TYR A 230 1.75 -4.91 0.47
N MET A 231 0.53 -4.74 0.99
CA MET A 231 -0.69 -5.37 0.46
C MET A 231 -0.88 -4.97 -1.01
N PHE A 232 -0.90 -3.66 -1.31
CA PHE A 232 -1.02 -3.15 -2.68
C PHE A 232 0.11 -3.61 -3.61
N ALA A 233 1.32 -3.81 -3.09
CA ALA A 233 2.42 -4.32 -3.89
C ALA A 233 2.22 -5.80 -4.29
N HIS A 234 1.44 -6.56 -3.51
CA HIS A 234 1.14 -7.97 -3.74
C HIS A 234 -0.22 -8.21 -4.41
N THR A 235 -1.06 -7.19 -4.56
CA THR A 235 -2.32 -7.32 -5.30
C THR A 235 -2.08 -7.16 -6.81
N GLN A 236 -2.65 -8.07 -7.61
CA GLN A 236 -2.61 -7.96 -9.08
C GLN A 236 -3.44 -6.79 -9.61
N ALA A 237 -4.21 -6.11 -8.76
CA ALA A 237 -5.05 -4.97 -9.11
C ALA A 237 -4.26 -3.90 -9.86
N ASN A 238 -3.05 -3.55 -9.40
CA ASN A 238 -2.24 -2.54 -10.06
C ASN A 238 -1.85 -2.93 -11.49
N THR A 239 -1.50 -4.19 -11.71
CA THR A 239 -1.09 -4.65 -13.05
C THR A 239 -2.25 -4.54 -14.04
N ILE A 240 -3.47 -4.84 -13.60
CA ILE A 240 -4.64 -4.79 -14.46
C ILE A 240 -5.10 -3.34 -14.66
N THR A 241 -5.00 -2.50 -13.63
CA THR A 241 -5.23 -1.06 -13.78
C THR A 241 -4.25 -0.42 -14.77
N ILE A 242 -2.96 -0.79 -14.72
CA ILE A 242 -1.96 -0.37 -15.69
C ILE A 242 -2.32 -0.87 -17.09
N ALA A 243 -2.70 -2.14 -17.23
CA ALA A 243 -3.11 -2.72 -18.50
C ALA A 243 -4.36 -2.02 -19.09
N ALA A 244 -5.34 -1.67 -18.25
CA ALA A 244 -6.53 -0.92 -18.64
C ALA A 244 -6.20 0.48 -19.17
N VAL A 245 -5.27 1.19 -18.52
CA VAL A 245 -4.79 2.50 -18.98
C VAL A 245 -4.02 2.36 -20.29
N GLN A 246 -3.17 1.34 -20.43
CA GLN A 246 -2.41 1.08 -21.65
C GLN A 246 -3.30 0.66 -22.83
N ALA A 247 -4.40 -0.07 -22.56
CA ALA A 247 -5.39 -0.46 -23.56
C ALA A 247 -6.32 0.68 -24.01
N GLY A 248 -6.15 1.89 -23.46
CA GLY A 248 -6.96 3.06 -23.81
C GLY A 248 -8.36 3.08 -23.19
N CYS A 249 -8.69 2.14 -22.31
CA CYS A 249 -10.00 2.12 -21.63
C CYS A 249 -10.21 3.32 -20.70
N CYS A 250 -9.13 4.01 -20.32
CA CYS A 250 -9.15 5.17 -19.42
C CYS A 250 -8.87 6.50 -20.13
N ASP A 251 -8.82 6.55 -21.46
CA ASP A 251 -8.36 7.75 -22.19
C ASP A 251 -9.24 8.99 -21.92
N GLY A 252 -10.54 8.79 -21.65
CA GLY A 252 -11.46 9.87 -21.29
C GLY A 252 -11.20 10.53 -19.92
N LEU A 253 -10.32 9.96 -19.08
CA LEU A 253 -9.94 10.55 -17.78
C LEU A 253 -8.78 11.56 -17.88
N PHE A 254 -7.97 11.47 -18.94
CA PHE A 254 -6.74 12.24 -19.10
C PHE A 254 -6.96 13.44 -20.02
N HIS A 255 -6.39 14.61 -19.66
CA HIS A 255 -6.44 15.79 -20.54
C HIS A 255 -5.36 15.75 -21.63
N ASP A 256 -4.22 15.14 -21.32
CA ASP A 256 -3.05 15.08 -22.19
C ASP A 256 -2.23 13.80 -21.94
N GLU A 257 -1.39 13.43 -22.91
CA GLU A 257 -0.52 12.24 -22.83
C GLU A 257 0.53 12.34 -21.72
N GLY A 258 0.94 13.56 -21.34
CA GLY A 258 1.83 13.77 -20.21
C GLY A 258 1.19 13.40 -18.88
N GLU A 259 -0.10 13.66 -18.73
CA GLU A 259 -0.92 13.26 -17.57
C GLU A 259 -1.10 11.74 -17.50
N LYS A 260 -1.38 11.09 -18.64
CA LYS A 260 -1.45 9.63 -18.74
C LYS A 260 -0.13 8.97 -18.35
N THR A 261 0.99 9.46 -18.90
CA THR A 261 2.35 8.96 -18.59
C THR A 261 2.71 9.17 -17.12
N ALA A 262 2.39 10.34 -16.54
CA ALA A 262 2.62 10.61 -15.12
C ALA A 262 1.79 9.68 -14.23
N THR A 263 0.54 9.40 -14.61
CA THR A 263 -0.36 8.50 -13.89
C THR A 263 0.13 7.05 -13.96
N LEU A 264 0.56 6.58 -15.14
CA LEU A 264 1.17 5.26 -15.31
C LEU A 264 2.41 5.09 -14.44
N LYS A 265 3.31 6.08 -14.44
CA LYS A 265 4.50 6.06 -13.57
C LYS A 265 4.13 5.97 -12.07
N ARG A 266 3.02 6.60 -11.66
CA ARG A 266 2.52 6.52 -10.28
C ARG A 266 1.91 5.16 -9.97
N LEU A 267 1.14 4.59 -10.89
CA LEU A 267 0.60 3.23 -10.75
C LEU A 267 1.73 2.19 -10.68
N GLU A 268 2.76 2.30 -11.53
CA GLU A 268 3.94 1.44 -11.53
C GLU A 268 4.73 1.52 -10.22
N SER A 269 4.74 2.70 -9.58
CA SER A 269 5.34 2.86 -8.24
C SER A 269 4.59 2.12 -7.12
N ARG A 270 3.46 1.46 -7.45
CA ARG A 270 2.59 0.64 -6.58
C ARG A 270 2.05 1.37 -5.34
N ASN A 271 1.89 2.69 -5.43
CA ASN A 271 1.43 3.51 -4.30
C ASN A 271 -0.08 3.84 -4.36
N TYR A 272 -0.76 3.48 -5.45
CA TYR A 272 -2.16 3.82 -5.68
C TYR A 272 -2.92 2.56 -6.07
N GLY A 273 -4.20 2.47 -5.67
CA GLY A 273 -5.07 1.33 -5.97
C GLY A 273 -6.07 1.59 -7.09
N THR A 274 -6.20 2.83 -7.55
CA THR A 274 -7.16 3.21 -8.60
C THR A 274 -6.58 4.24 -9.56
N VAL A 275 -7.13 4.33 -10.78
CA VAL A 275 -6.65 5.28 -11.80
C VAL A 275 -6.90 6.70 -11.33
N ARG A 276 -8.09 6.97 -10.78
CA ARG A 276 -8.44 8.31 -10.29
C ARG A 276 -7.56 8.77 -9.14
N ALA A 277 -7.25 7.90 -8.18
CA ALA A 277 -6.34 8.26 -7.09
C ALA A 277 -4.92 8.56 -7.59
N ALA A 278 -4.42 7.79 -8.56
CA ALA A 278 -3.12 8.03 -9.17
C ALA A 278 -3.10 9.32 -10.01
N LEU A 279 -4.19 9.59 -10.73
CA LEU A 279 -4.42 10.78 -11.53
C LEU A 279 -4.51 12.03 -10.67
N ASP A 280 -5.35 12.00 -9.64
CA ASP A 280 -5.49 13.08 -8.66
C ASP A 280 -4.16 13.33 -7.97
N ALA A 281 -3.39 12.29 -7.64
CA ALA A 281 -2.03 12.45 -7.12
C ALA A 281 -1.04 13.03 -8.15
N ALA A 282 -1.16 12.68 -9.42
CA ALA A 282 -0.35 13.26 -10.49
C ALA A 282 -0.64 14.76 -10.64
N ARG A 283 -1.93 15.14 -10.68
CA ARG A 283 -2.42 16.53 -10.70
C ARG A 283 -2.01 17.30 -9.46
N SER A 284 -2.31 16.72 -8.30
CA SER A 284 -1.97 17.22 -6.96
C SER A 284 -0.47 17.44 -6.83
N SER A 285 0.38 16.53 -7.30
CA SER A 285 1.83 16.69 -7.17
C SER A 285 2.39 17.92 -7.90
N ARG A 286 1.69 18.44 -8.93
CA ARG A 286 2.04 19.73 -9.56
C ARG A 286 1.67 20.93 -8.68
N SER A 287 0.66 20.79 -7.83
CA SER A 287 0.14 21.84 -6.95
C SER A 287 0.73 21.80 -5.53
N PHE A 288 0.88 20.60 -4.95
CA PHE A 288 1.31 20.37 -3.58
C PHE A 288 2.82 20.52 -3.36
N THR A 289 3.67 20.57 -4.38
CA THR A 289 5.05 21.05 -4.15
C THR A 289 5.05 22.47 -3.56
N LYS A 290 4.02 23.26 -3.87
CA LYS A 290 3.84 24.61 -3.31
C LYS A 290 3.10 24.57 -1.97
N LEU A 291 2.07 23.73 -1.81
CA LEU A 291 1.28 23.66 -0.57
C LEU A 291 1.91 22.84 0.57
N GLY A 292 2.68 21.79 0.27
CA GLY A 292 3.29 20.91 1.28
C GLY A 292 4.36 21.64 2.12
N VAL A 293 5.07 22.58 1.51
CA VAL A 293 5.99 23.48 2.24
C VAL A 293 5.22 24.37 3.21
N ILE A 294 4.06 24.89 2.80
CA ILE A 294 3.20 25.74 3.62
C ILE A 294 2.55 24.93 4.75
N GLY A 295 2.00 23.75 4.46
CA GLY A 295 1.40 22.87 5.46
C GLY A 295 2.41 22.32 6.46
N GLY A 296 3.62 21.99 6.01
CA GLY A 296 4.74 21.62 6.90
C GLY A 296 5.14 22.78 7.82
N ALA A 297 5.23 24.00 7.29
CA ALA A 297 5.53 25.19 8.09
C ALA A 297 4.41 25.49 9.12
N ILE A 298 3.13 25.42 8.72
CA ILE A 298 2.00 25.64 9.63
C ILE A 298 1.96 24.57 10.72
N THR A 299 2.20 23.30 10.38
CA THR A 299 2.22 22.21 11.37
C THR A 299 3.39 22.34 12.32
N ALA A 300 4.57 22.73 11.83
CA ALA A 300 5.74 22.99 12.67
C ALA A 300 5.52 24.19 13.61
N VAL A 301 4.94 25.28 13.11
CA VAL A 301 4.59 26.46 13.92
C VAL A 301 3.50 26.11 14.94
N GLY A 302 2.45 25.39 14.53
CA GLY A 302 1.38 24.94 15.42
C GLY A 302 1.90 24.02 16.52
N ALA A 303 2.75 23.05 16.17
CA ALA A 303 3.44 22.22 17.15
C ALA A 303 4.30 23.07 18.10
N PHE A 304 5.11 23.98 17.58
CA PHE A 304 5.97 24.84 18.40
C PHE A 304 5.17 25.73 19.37
N LEU A 305 4.02 26.25 18.94
CA LEU A 305 3.13 27.06 19.76
C LEU A 305 2.36 26.24 20.80
N LEU A 306 1.94 25.02 20.46
CA LEU A 306 1.23 24.12 21.38
C LEU A 306 2.16 23.44 22.39
N PHE A 307 3.41 23.15 22.02
CA PHE A 307 4.39 22.52 22.91
C PHE A 307 5.08 23.51 23.85
N ARG A 308 5.15 24.80 23.51
CA ARG A 308 5.72 25.83 24.39
C ARG A 308 5.07 25.93 25.78
N PRO A 309 3.74 25.97 25.92
CA PRO A 309 3.11 26.03 27.24
C PRO A 309 3.28 24.71 28.02
N VAL A 310 3.34 23.57 27.32
CA VAL A 310 3.58 22.26 27.94
C VAL A 310 5.00 22.18 28.51
N ASP A 311 6.01 22.62 27.74
CA ASP A 311 7.40 22.65 28.19
C ASP A 311 7.58 23.57 29.40
N LYS A 312 6.88 24.71 29.40
CA LYS A 312 6.88 25.62 30.56
C LYS A 312 6.22 24.99 31.79
N ALA A 313 5.06 24.34 31.64
CA ALA A 313 4.37 23.67 32.73
C ALA A 313 5.22 22.54 33.33
N VAL A 314 5.88 21.74 32.48
CA VAL A 314 6.79 20.66 32.93
C VAL A 314 8.00 21.24 33.67
N GLN A 315 8.61 22.34 33.18
CA GLN A 315 9.71 22.98 33.91
C GLN A 315 9.27 23.58 35.24
N ASP A 316 8.08 24.17 35.31
CA ASP A 316 7.54 24.74 36.54
C ASP A 316 7.27 23.62 37.57
N GLU A 317 6.76 22.47 37.13
CA GLU A 317 6.53 21.30 38.00
C GLU A 317 7.85 20.66 38.45
N ILE A 318 8.85 20.54 37.57
CA ILE A 318 10.21 20.10 37.94
C ILE A 318 10.85 21.06 38.95
N ARG A 319 10.61 22.37 38.83
CA ARG A 319 11.09 23.36 39.84
C ARG A 319 10.38 23.19 41.18
N LEU A 320 9.09 22.90 41.17
CA LEU A 320 8.29 22.67 42.38
C LEU A 320 8.67 21.37 43.09
N HIS A 321 9.04 20.32 42.33
CA HIS A 321 9.49 19.03 42.87
C HIS A 321 11.01 18.93 43.02
N ARG A 322 11.76 20.01 42.74
CA ARG A 322 13.20 20.05 43.02
C ARG A 322 13.37 20.02 44.53
N ASP A 323 13.83 18.87 45.00
CA ASP A 323 13.96 18.51 46.40
C ASP A 323 14.51 19.68 47.23
N PRO A 324 13.76 20.21 48.23
CA PRO A 324 14.17 21.39 49.00
C PRO A 324 15.56 21.21 49.64
N TYR A 325 16.00 19.98 49.82
CA TYR A 325 17.35 19.64 50.27
C TYR A 325 18.45 20.15 49.32
N ASN A 326 18.27 20.04 48.00
CA ASN A 326 19.25 20.52 47.03
C ASN A 326 19.34 22.04 46.98
N VAL A 327 18.22 22.74 47.18
CA VAL A 327 18.21 24.21 47.27
C VAL A 327 19.00 24.66 48.51
N MET A 328 18.83 23.96 49.64
CA MET A 328 19.53 24.28 50.88
C MET A 328 21.05 24.04 50.77
N VAL A 329 21.48 22.93 50.16
CA VAL A 329 22.90 22.62 49.93
C VAL A 329 23.55 23.66 49.00
N GLU A 330 22.87 24.03 47.92
CA GLU A 330 23.39 25.02 46.96
C GLU A 330 23.52 26.42 47.59
N GLN A 331 22.62 26.76 48.51
CA GLN A 331 22.67 28.00 49.28
C GLN A 331 23.81 27.99 50.31
N MET A 332 24.02 26.86 51.01
CA MET A 332 25.16 26.69 51.93
C MET A 332 26.52 26.81 51.22
N ASP A 333 26.66 26.25 50.02
CA ASP A 333 27.89 26.36 49.22
C ASP A 333 28.11 27.77 48.67
N ARG A 334 27.04 28.51 48.40
CA ARG A 334 27.12 29.92 48.00
C ARG A 334 27.60 30.78 49.17
N ASP A 335 27.07 30.55 50.37
CA ASP A 335 27.51 31.23 51.59
C ASP A 335 28.96 30.89 51.96
N ARG A 336 29.39 29.64 51.77
CA ARG A 336 30.81 29.26 51.97
C ARG A 336 31.74 29.98 51.01
N ARG A 337 31.34 30.16 49.75
CA ARG A 337 32.14 30.91 48.76
C ARG A 337 32.24 32.39 49.09
N ASN A 338 31.17 33.01 49.58
CA ASN A 338 31.19 34.42 49.98
C ASN A 338 32.00 34.70 51.25
N ARG A 339 32.30 33.68 52.06
CA ARG A 339 33.13 33.81 53.27
C ARG A 339 34.62 33.55 53.03
N ARG A 340 35.00 33.05 51.86
CA ARG A 340 36.40 32.87 51.46
C ARG A 340 36.85 34.07 50.66
#